data_AF-A0A5D0GDK4-F1
#
_entry.id   AF-A0A5D0GDK4-F1
#
_cell.length_a   1.000
_cell.length_b   1.000
_cell.length_c   1.000
_cell.angle_alpha   90.00
_cell.angle_beta   90.00
_cell.angle_gamma   90.00
#
_symmetry.space_group_name_H-M   'P 1'
#
loop_
_entity.id
_entity.type
_entity.pdbx_description
1 polymer ?
#
loop_
_entity_poly.entity_id
_entity_poly.type
_entity_poly.pdbx_seq_one_letter_code
_entity_poly.pdbx_strand_id
1 'polypeptide(L)'
;MKTSKIFKKATIYTFLYISFVSCSAQTNNFENDLKNCINEEINKYASGIYQKESIYFYVFALDIEKKLMDSNLIKNNKKEDYINLFDTIEKEKSNSYKAFFEEILIMMENKGFDLNSFVINNAIYSKCPYDAIIKLKNYKSTSYYEYFSQLNSIMNNGFNNQEMILNLLKSTNQKEFSNIYYRAPIILLAILNMDIKLNPTSEMKKFRVDDKTYLKPKEQE
;
A
#
# COMPACT_ATOMS: atom_id res chain seq x y z
N MET A 1 -54.09 -14.11 21.48
CA MET A 1 -53.26 -13.77 20.30
C MET A 1 -52.39 -12.53 20.57
N LYS A 2 -51.25 -12.65 21.27
CA LYS A 2 -50.26 -11.55 21.43
C LYS A 2 -48.79 -12.01 21.39
N THR A 3 -48.53 -13.32 21.49
CA THR A 3 -47.19 -13.92 21.52
C THR A 3 -46.52 -14.05 20.14
N SER A 4 -47.29 -14.04 19.05
CA SER A 4 -46.77 -14.22 17.68
C SER A 4 -45.94 -13.04 17.15
N LYS A 5 -46.24 -11.79 17.57
CA LYS A 5 -45.52 -10.59 17.09
C LYS A 5 -44.14 -10.38 17.74
N ILE A 6 -43.93 -10.91 18.95
CA ILE A 6 -42.68 -10.73 19.71
C ILE A 6 -41.59 -11.65 19.16
N PHE A 7 -41.93 -12.89 18.83
CA PHE A 7 -41.00 -13.84 18.21
C PHE A 7 -40.46 -13.34 16.86
N LYS A 8 -41.32 -12.79 15.99
CA LYS A 8 -40.89 -12.23 14.69
C LYS A 8 -39.92 -11.06 14.82
N LYS A 9 -40.07 -10.20 15.83
CA LYS A 9 -39.12 -9.10 16.08
C LYS A 9 -37.78 -9.62 16.57
N ALA A 10 -37.78 -10.56 17.52
CA ALA A 10 -36.54 -11.14 18.06
C ALA A 10 -35.70 -11.84 16.96
N THR A 11 -36.32 -12.58 16.05
CA THR A 11 -35.60 -13.25 14.95
C THR A 11 -34.92 -12.26 13.99
N ILE A 12 -35.53 -11.11 13.73
CA ILE A 12 -34.95 -10.06 12.86
C ILE A 12 -33.72 -9.42 13.50
N TYR A 13 -33.77 -9.12 14.80
CA TYR A 13 -32.61 -8.54 15.51
C TYR A 13 -31.43 -9.51 15.61
N THR A 14 -31.69 -10.81 15.81
CA THR A 14 -30.61 -11.83 15.84
C THR A 14 -29.97 -12.02 14.47
N PHE A 15 -30.76 -11.99 13.38
CA PHE A 15 -30.22 -12.13 12.03
C PHE A 15 -29.36 -10.92 11.60
N LEU A 16 -29.78 -9.70 11.98
CA LEU A 16 -28.99 -8.48 11.76
C LEU A 16 -27.65 -8.51 12.51
N TYR A 17 -27.62 -9.01 13.75
CA TYR A 17 -26.38 -9.07 14.54
C TYR A 17 -25.35 -10.04 13.95
N ILE A 18 -25.78 -11.18 13.42
CA ILE A 18 -24.90 -12.19 12.81
C ILE A 18 -24.24 -11.66 11.52
N SER A 19 -24.93 -10.81 10.76
CA SER A 19 -24.38 -10.22 9.53
C SER A 19 -23.24 -9.22 9.79
N PHE A 20 -23.25 -8.49 10.91
CA PHE A 20 -22.19 -7.54 11.23
C PHE A 20 -20.90 -8.21 11.71
N VAL A 21 -20.98 -9.32 12.45
CA VAL A 21 -19.79 -10.04 12.96
C VAL A 21 -19.02 -10.72 11.81
N SER A 22 -19.72 -11.21 10.79
CA SER A 22 -19.11 -11.94 9.68
C SER A 22 -18.22 -11.06 8.79
N CYS A 23 -18.59 -9.78 8.61
CA CYS A 23 -17.85 -8.86 7.74
C CYS A 23 -16.51 -8.43 8.38
N SER A 24 -16.51 -8.14 9.69
CA SER A 24 -15.29 -7.72 10.40
C SER A 24 -14.22 -8.82 10.50
N ALA A 25 -14.64 -10.09 10.62
CA ALA A 25 -13.70 -11.20 10.72
C ALA A 25 -12.93 -11.46 9.41
N GLN A 26 -13.56 -11.24 8.25
CA GLN A 26 -12.90 -11.43 6.95
C GLN A 26 -11.87 -10.34 6.65
N THR A 27 -12.17 -9.08 7.01
CA THR A 27 -11.23 -7.96 6.89
C THR A 27 -9.95 -8.21 7.71
N ASN A 28 -10.08 -8.69 8.94
CA ASN A 28 -8.93 -8.98 9.80
C ASN A 28 -8.03 -10.10 9.24
N ASN A 29 -8.59 -11.09 8.55
CA ASN A 29 -7.80 -12.17 7.95
C ASN A 29 -6.98 -11.69 6.76
N PHE A 30 -7.59 -10.86 5.89
CA PHE A 30 -6.88 -10.26 4.77
C PHE A 30 -5.67 -9.43 5.23
N GLU A 31 -5.88 -8.54 6.20
CA GLU A 31 -4.85 -7.64 6.70
C GLU A 31 -3.67 -8.37 7.34
N ASN A 32 -3.95 -9.45 8.08
CA ASN A 32 -2.92 -10.30 8.66
C ASN A 32 -2.12 -11.07 7.59
N ASP A 33 -2.81 -11.65 6.61
CA ASP A 33 -2.16 -12.37 5.51
C ASP A 33 -1.25 -11.45 4.69
N LEU A 34 -1.74 -10.26 4.37
CA LEU A 34 -0.98 -9.23 3.66
C LEU A 34 0.28 -8.84 4.46
N LYS A 35 0.11 -8.55 5.74
CA LYS A 35 1.21 -8.17 6.64
C LYS A 35 2.27 -9.25 6.76
N ASN A 36 1.84 -10.49 6.93
CA ASN A 36 2.77 -11.61 7.09
C ASN A 36 3.55 -11.85 5.80
N CYS A 37 2.87 -11.86 4.65
CA CYS A 37 3.55 -12.04 3.36
C CYS A 37 4.58 -10.93 3.09
N ILE A 38 4.21 -9.66 3.25
CA ILE A 38 5.12 -8.54 2.96
C ILE A 38 6.35 -8.59 3.88
N ASN A 39 6.14 -8.81 5.18
CA ASN A 39 7.25 -8.91 6.12
C ASN A 39 8.13 -10.12 5.82
N GLU A 40 7.56 -11.27 5.44
CA GLU A 40 8.34 -12.45 5.08
C GLU A 40 9.22 -12.19 3.85
N GLU A 41 8.65 -11.61 2.78
CA GLU A 41 9.39 -11.32 1.54
C GLU A 41 10.49 -10.28 1.75
N ILE A 42 10.20 -9.19 2.48
CA ILE A 42 11.20 -8.15 2.79
C ILE A 42 12.30 -8.72 3.68
N ASN A 43 11.95 -9.52 4.69
CA ASN A 43 12.95 -10.06 5.62
C ASN A 43 13.82 -11.12 4.98
N LYS A 44 13.30 -11.96 4.07
CA LYS A 44 14.13 -12.85 3.26
C LYS A 44 15.17 -12.08 2.46
N TYR A 45 14.79 -10.95 1.89
CA TYR A 45 15.70 -10.08 1.14
C TYR A 45 16.71 -9.38 2.07
N ALA A 46 16.25 -8.77 3.17
CA ALA A 46 17.10 -8.04 4.12
C ALA A 46 18.09 -8.94 4.86
N SER A 47 17.67 -10.13 5.31
CA SER A 47 18.56 -11.09 5.96
C SER A 47 19.59 -11.67 4.99
N GLY A 48 19.18 -11.90 3.73
CA GLY A 48 20.05 -12.48 2.70
C GLY A 48 21.14 -11.51 2.23
N ILE A 49 20.78 -10.25 1.96
CA ILE A 49 21.68 -9.26 1.36
C ILE A 49 22.36 -8.36 2.39
N TYR A 50 21.61 -7.89 3.39
CA TYR A 50 22.10 -6.90 4.34
C TYR A 50 22.53 -7.49 5.69
N GLN A 51 22.18 -8.75 5.99
CA GLN A 51 22.43 -9.41 7.29
C GLN A 51 21.90 -8.57 8.49
N LYS A 52 20.79 -7.87 8.29
CA LYS A 52 20.19 -6.97 9.29
C LYS A 52 19.00 -7.59 10.00
N GLU A 53 18.63 -6.97 11.13
CA GLU A 53 17.43 -7.31 11.89
C GLU A 53 16.16 -7.24 11.05
N SER A 54 15.13 -7.98 11.46
CA SER A 54 13.86 -8.03 10.77
C SER A 54 13.20 -6.66 10.67
N ILE A 55 12.84 -6.26 9.45
CA ILE A 55 12.01 -5.10 9.14
C ILE A 55 10.54 -5.48 9.27
N TYR A 56 9.78 -4.63 9.97
CA TYR A 56 8.33 -4.66 9.98
C TYR A 56 7.82 -3.53 9.08
N PHE A 57 7.41 -3.86 7.85
CA PHE A 57 7.12 -2.87 6.80
C PHE A 57 6.15 -1.77 7.22
N TYR A 58 5.02 -2.13 7.83
CA TYR A 58 4.02 -1.13 8.23
C TYR A 58 4.48 -0.24 9.39
N VAL A 59 5.35 -0.74 10.26
CA VAL A 59 5.98 0.10 11.31
C VAL A 59 6.95 1.07 10.64
N PHE A 60 7.77 0.57 9.73
CA PHE A 60 8.71 1.40 8.97
C PHE A 60 7.99 2.48 8.13
N ALA A 61 6.87 2.14 7.50
CA ALA A 61 6.05 3.10 6.76
C ALA A 61 5.48 4.19 7.68
N LEU A 62 5.07 3.86 8.91
CA LEU A 62 4.65 4.84 9.91
C LEU A 62 5.80 5.74 10.37
N ASP A 63 7.02 5.23 10.47
CA ASP A 63 8.20 6.04 10.77
C ASP A 63 8.46 7.06 9.66
N ILE A 64 8.32 6.67 8.39
CA ILE A 64 8.42 7.59 7.24
C ILE A 64 7.26 8.60 7.24
N GLU A 65 6.02 8.15 7.49
CA GLU A 65 4.83 9.03 7.59
C GLU A 65 5.03 10.11 8.65
N LYS A 66 5.60 9.74 9.79
CA LYS A 66 5.97 10.70 10.84
C LYS A 66 7.02 11.70 10.36
N LYS A 67 8.06 11.25 9.65
CA LYS A 67 9.08 12.15 9.11
C LYS A 67 8.52 13.14 8.08
N LEU A 68 7.56 12.71 7.26
CA LEU A 68 6.83 13.61 6.35
C LEU A 68 6.08 14.69 7.13
N MET A 69 5.45 14.34 8.26
CA MET A 69 4.78 15.31 9.14
C MET A 69 5.76 16.25 9.83
N ASP A 70 6.84 15.72 10.42
CA ASP A 70 7.86 16.50 11.11
C ASP A 70 8.54 17.52 10.16
N SER A 71 8.62 17.18 8.86
CA SER A 71 9.18 18.04 7.81
C SER A 71 8.15 18.98 7.18
N ASN A 72 6.90 19.00 7.67
CA ASN A 72 5.77 19.75 7.12
C ASN A 72 5.45 19.44 5.64
N LEU A 73 5.87 18.29 5.12
CA LEU A 73 5.53 17.84 3.76
C LEU A 73 4.08 17.33 3.68
N ILE A 74 3.56 16.81 4.79
CA ILE A 74 2.13 16.57 5.01
C ILE A 74 1.75 17.14 6.37
N LYS A 75 0.51 17.62 6.53
CA LYS A 75 0.04 18.12 7.85
C LYS A 75 -0.47 16.99 8.72
N ASN A 76 -1.20 16.05 8.13
CA ASN A 76 -1.82 14.92 8.81
C ASN A 76 -1.86 13.69 7.89
N ASN A 77 -2.38 12.57 8.40
CA ASN A 77 -2.60 11.36 7.62
C ASN A 77 -3.90 11.39 6.79
N LYS A 78 -4.35 12.57 6.37
CA LYS A 78 -5.58 12.75 5.57
C LYS A 78 -5.27 12.63 4.09
N LYS A 79 -6.19 12.08 3.30
CA LYS A 79 -5.99 11.85 1.86
C LYS A 79 -5.56 13.10 1.11
N GLU A 80 -6.16 14.25 1.43
CA GLU A 80 -5.85 15.53 0.81
C GLU A 80 -4.39 15.96 1.02
N ASP A 81 -3.80 15.68 2.19
CA ASP A 81 -2.40 15.98 2.46
C ASP A 81 -1.45 15.18 1.53
N TYR A 82 -1.81 13.94 1.17
CA TYR A 82 -1.02 13.13 0.22
C TYR A 82 -1.21 13.59 -1.21
N ILE A 83 -2.42 14.00 -1.59
CA ILE A 83 -2.65 14.61 -2.92
C ILE A 83 -1.76 15.85 -3.06
N ASN A 84 -1.74 16.71 -2.05
CA ASN A 84 -0.89 17.90 -2.03
C ASN A 84 0.60 17.54 -2.06
N LEU A 85 1.03 16.48 -1.35
CA LEU A 85 2.40 15.99 -1.39
C LEU A 85 2.84 15.63 -2.81
N PHE A 86 2.04 14.86 -3.57
CA PHE A 86 2.41 14.49 -4.94
C PHE A 86 2.44 15.70 -5.88
N ASP A 87 1.52 16.65 -5.71
CA ASP A 87 1.54 17.92 -6.41
C ASP A 87 2.83 18.73 -6.12
N THR A 88 3.26 18.76 -4.86
CA THR A 88 4.51 19.40 -4.41
C THR A 88 5.72 18.72 -5.06
N ILE A 89 5.79 17.39 -5.05
CA ILE A 89 6.91 16.63 -5.66
C ILE A 89 7.01 16.93 -7.16
N GLU A 90 5.88 17.04 -7.85
CA GLU A 90 5.84 17.37 -9.27
C GLU A 90 6.30 18.80 -9.55
N LYS A 91 5.69 19.79 -8.86
CA LYS A 91 5.78 21.21 -9.20
C LYS A 91 7.03 21.89 -8.66
N GLU A 92 7.55 21.46 -7.52
CA GLU A 92 8.66 22.15 -6.86
C GLU A 92 10.02 21.84 -7.51
N LYS A 93 10.96 22.76 -7.31
CA LYS A 93 12.37 22.52 -7.66
C LYS A 93 12.87 21.39 -6.75
N SER A 94 13.56 20.41 -7.35
CA SER A 94 14.04 19.19 -6.70
C SER A 94 14.73 19.40 -5.34
N ASN A 95 15.33 20.56 -5.08
CA ASN A 95 16.03 20.85 -3.84
C ASN A 95 15.13 21.02 -2.59
N SER A 96 13.82 21.22 -2.70
CA SER A 96 12.98 21.57 -1.52
C SER A 96 12.83 20.44 -0.50
N TYR A 97 12.86 19.19 -0.94
CA TYR A 97 12.78 18.00 -0.08
C TYR A 97 14.04 17.12 -0.13
N LYS A 98 15.15 17.63 -0.69
CA LYS A 98 16.39 16.85 -0.85
C LYS A 98 16.95 16.36 0.50
N ALA A 99 17.05 17.24 1.48
CA ALA A 99 17.57 16.89 2.81
C ALA A 99 16.67 15.85 3.51
N PHE A 100 15.36 16.00 3.39
CA PHE A 100 14.39 15.01 3.86
C PHE A 100 14.62 13.65 3.18
N PHE A 101 14.75 13.64 1.85
CA PHE A 101 14.94 12.41 1.09
C PHE A 101 16.25 11.69 1.47
N GLU A 102 17.36 12.43 1.63
CA GLU A 102 18.64 11.88 2.09
C GLU A 102 18.53 11.24 3.49
N GLU A 103 17.77 11.85 4.41
CA GLU A 103 17.50 11.25 5.72
C GLU A 103 16.72 9.93 5.60
N ILE A 104 15.71 9.87 4.72
CA ILE A 104 14.95 8.64 4.47
C ILE A 104 15.85 7.54 3.88
N LEU A 105 16.76 7.87 2.96
CA LEU A 105 17.71 6.89 2.41
C LEU A 105 18.59 6.27 3.51
N ILE A 106 19.09 7.09 4.44
CA ILE A 106 19.87 6.60 5.59
C ILE A 106 19.01 5.69 6.48
N MET A 107 17.74 6.05 6.73
CA MET A 107 16.82 5.19 7.48
C MET A 107 16.58 3.84 6.81
N MET A 108 16.38 3.85 5.48
CA MET A 108 16.19 2.66 4.67
C MET A 108 17.43 1.75 4.71
N GLU A 109 18.60 2.33 4.45
CA GLU A 109 19.87 1.61 4.50
C GLU A 109 20.09 1.00 5.88
N ASN A 110 19.91 1.77 6.95
CA ASN A 110 20.07 1.30 8.33
C ASN A 110 19.17 0.12 8.67
N LYS A 111 17.98 0.05 8.09
CA LYS A 111 17.04 -1.06 8.26
C LYS A 111 17.29 -2.22 7.29
N GLY A 112 18.11 -2.05 6.26
CA GLY A 112 18.29 -3.06 5.21
C GLY A 112 17.14 -3.09 4.20
N PHE A 113 16.44 -1.96 4.05
CA PHE A 113 15.41 -1.78 3.05
C PHE A 113 16.04 -1.16 1.80
N ASP A 114 15.97 -1.87 0.67
CA ASP A 114 16.40 -1.32 -0.61
C ASP A 114 15.21 -0.79 -1.40
N LEU A 115 15.15 0.53 -1.55
CA LEU A 115 14.12 1.22 -2.35
C LEU A 115 14.15 0.79 -3.83
N ASN A 116 15.32 0.41 -4.34
CA ASN A 116 15.51 -0.03 -5.72
C ASN A 116 15.28 -1.54 -5.90
N SER A 117 14.96 -2.30 -4.84
CA SER A 117 14.77 -3.73 -4.99
C SER A 117 13.45 -4.04 -5.70
N PHE A 118 13.54 -4.67 -6.87
CA PHE A 118 12.38 -5.22 -7.57
C PHE A 118 11.59 -6.19 -6.68
N VAL A 119 12.30 -7.04 -5.93
CA VAL A 119 11.69 -8.06 -5.07
C VAL A 119 10.82 -7.39 -4.00
N ILE A 120 11.35 -6.36 -3.34
CA ILE A 120 10.62 -5.61 -2.31
C ILE A 120 9.41 -4.89 -2.93
N ASN A 121 9.61 -4.16 -4.03
CA ASN A 121 8.52 -3.43 -4.68
C ASN A 121 7.44 -4.39 -5.21
N ASN A 122 7.81 -5.52 -5.79
CA ASN A 122 6.88 -6.56 -6.26
C ASN A 122 6.07 -7.17 -5.10
N ALA A 123 6.72 -7.43 -3.97
CA ALA A 123 6.04 -7.93 -2.77
C ALA A 123 4.96 -6.95 -2.29
N ILE A 124 5.27 -5.65 -2.25
CA ILE A 124 4.38 -4.61 -1.71
C ILE A 124 3.23 -4.28 -2.67
N TYR A 125 3.50 -4.13 -3.96
CA TYR A 125 2.53 -3.59 -4.93
C TYR A 125 1.74 -4.65 -5.70
N SER A 126 2.19 -5.91 -5.72
CA SER A 126 1.60 -6.94 -6.58
C SER A 126 1.42 -8.29 -5.88
N LYS A 127 2.51 -9.00 -5.61
CA LYS A 127 2.50 -10.42 -5.16
C LYS A 127 1.70 -10.62 -3.87
N CYS A 128 2.10 -9.99 -2.76
CA CYS A 128 1.45 -10.21 -1.48
C CYS A 128 -0.01 -9.69 -1.41
N PRO A 129 -0.33 -8.52 -1.97
CA PRO A 129 -1.73 -8.11 -2.11
C PRO A 129 -2.57 -9.13 -2.85
N TYR A 130 -2.10 -9.63 -4.00
CA TYR A 130 -2.85 -10.64 -4.76
C TYR A 130 -3.08 -11.90 -3.93
N ASP A 131 -2.02 -12.46 -3.33
CA ASP A 131 -2.09 -13.70 -2.54
C ASP A 131 -3.03 -13.59 -1.35
N ALA A 132 -3.12 -12.41 -0.72
CA ALA A 132 -4.05 -12.14 0.36
C ALA A 132 -5.49 -11.94 -0.15
N ILE A 133 -5.69 -11.22 -1.25
CA ILE A 133 -7.01 -10.90 -1.81
C ILE A 133 -7.73 -12.16 -2.32
N ILE A 134 -7.05 -13.07 -3.01
CA ILE A 134 -7.69 -14.26 -3.62
C ILE A 134 -8.35 -15.20 -2.60
N LYS A 135 -7.96 -15.10 -1.31
CA LYS A 135 -8.56 -15.87 -0.22
C LYS A 135 -9.90 -15.31 0.26
N LEU A 136 -10.25 -14.07 -0.13
CA LEU A 136 -11.52 -13.45 0.20
C LEU A 136 -12.65 -14.03 -0.68
N LYS A 137 -13.83 -14.20 -0.08
CA LYS A 137 -15.04 -14.49 -0.86
C LYS A 137 -15.42 -13.27 -1.69
N ASN A 138 -15.77 -13.50 -2.97
CA ASN A 138 -16.10 -12.43 -3.91
C ASN A 138 -15.01 -11.36 -4.03
N TYR A 139 -13.74 -11.76 -3.99
CA TYR A 139 -12.61 -10.84 -3.93
C TYR A 139 -12.64 -9.74 -5.01
N LYS A 140 -13.09 -10.05 -6.23
CA LYS A 140 -13.19 -9.10 -7.35
C LYS A 140 -14.11 -7.90 -7.09
N SER A 141 -15.07 -8.02 -6.18
CA SER A 141 -15.97 -6.92 -5.82
C SER A 141 -15.55 -6.16 -4.55
N THR A 142 -14.35 -6.43 -4.03
CA THR A 142 -13.83 -5.75 -2.83
C THR A 142 -13.08 -4.47 -3.20
N SER A 143 -13.10 -3.46 -2.34
CA SER A 143 -12.32 -2.24 -2.55
C SER A 143 -10.80 -2.49 -2.47
N TYR A 144 -10.37 -3.55 -1.77
CA TYR A 144 -8.98 -4.01 -1.82
C TYR A 144 -8.57 -4.42 -3.24
N TYR A 145 -9.39 -5.21 -3.95
CA TYR A 145 -9.08 -5.64 -5.30
C TYR A 145 -8.90 -4.45 -6.26
N GLU A 146 -9.81 -3.47 -6.22
CA GLU A 146 -9.70 -2.28 -7.05
C GLU A 146 -8.42 -1.49 -6.73
N TYR A 147 -8.18 -1.20 -5.45
CA TYR A 147 -7.02 -0.44 -4.99
C TYR A 147 -5.68 -1.11 -5.37
N PHE A 148 -5.52 -2.39 -5.07
CA PHE A 148 -4.27 -3.10 -5.35
C PHE A 148 -4.08 -3.41 -6.84
N SER A 149 -5.16 -3.52 -7.62
CA SER A 149 -5.05 -3.57 -9.09
C SER A 149 -4.48 -2.27 -9.66
N GLN A 150 -4.85 -1.12 -9.10
CA GLN A 150 -4.30 0.18 -9.51
C GLN A 150 -2.83 0.33 -9.08
N LEU A 151 -2.45 -0.10 -7.88
CA LEU A 151 -1.04 -0.14 -7.44
C LEU A 151 -0.17 -0.99 -8.36
N ASN A 152 -0.64 -2.19 -8.68
CA ASN A 152 0.05 -3.09 -9.61
C ASN A 152 0.18 -2.45 -11.01
N SER A 153 -0.85 -1.72 -11.46
CA SER A 153 -0.78 -0.96 -12.71
C SER A 153 0.31 0.14 -12.64
N ILE A 154 0.44 0.86 -11.54
CA ILE A 154 1.50 1.86 -11.34
C ILE A 154 2.88 1.21 -11.39
N MET A 155 3.07 0.06 -10.73
CA MET A 155 4.32 -0.69 -10.79
C MET A 155 4.71 -1.05 -12.23
N ASN A 156 3.75 -1.49 -13.06
CA ASN A 156 4.00 -1.88 -14.44
C ASN A 156 4.22 -0.69 -15.41
N ASN A 157 3.56 0.44 -15.16
CA ASN A 157 3.63 1.61 -16.04
C ASN A 157 4.66 2.65 -15.60
N GLY A 158 5.24 2.47 -14.41
CA GLY A 158 6.25 3.34 -13.82
C GLY A 158 5.69 4.20 -12.70
N PHE A 159 6.50 4.31 -11.63
CA PHE A 159 6.12 5.00 -10.41
C PHE A 159 5.94 6.52 -10.55
N ASN A 160 6.35 7.13 -11.66
CA ASN A 160 6.24 8.57 -11.89
C ASN A 160 4.99 8.99 -12.70
N ASN A 161 4.04 8.07 -12.92
CA ASN A 161 2.79 8.40 -13.60
C ASN A 161 1.78 9.03 -12.60
N GLN A 162 1.78 10.36 -12.55
CA GLN A 162 0.97 11.12 -11.60
C GLN A 162 -0.53 10.96 -11.78
N GLU A 163 -1.02 10.83 -13.03
CA GLU A 163 -2.43 10.59 -13.28
C GLU A 163 -2.88 9.29 -12.60
N MET A 164 -2.08 8.22 -12.74
CA MET A 164 -2.38 6.93 -12.10
C MET A 164 -2.32 7.01 -10.57
N ILE A 165 -1.35 7.75 -10.01
CA ILE A 165 -1.25 7.96 -8.55
C ILE A 165 -2.46 8.74 -8.02
N LEU A 166 -2.88 9.80 -8.72
CA LEU A 166 -4.05 10.58 -8.33
C LEU A 166 -5.33 9.74 -8.43
N ASN A 167 -5.44 8.89 -9.45
CA ASN A 167 -6.57 7.95 -9.57
C ASN A 167 -6.57 6.92 -8.42
N LEU A 168 -5.41 6.41 -8.03
CA LEU A 168 -5.24 5.54 -6.86
C LEU A 168 -5.70 6.23 -5.57
N LEU A 169 -5.29 7.48 -5.33
CA LEU A 169 -5.73 8.23 -4.16
C LEU A 169 -7.25 8.42 -4.18
N LYS A 170 -7.83 8.75 -5.34
CA LYS A 170 -9.27 8.99 -5.49
C LYS A 170 -10.12 7.73 -5.33
N SER A 171 -9.61 6.54 -5.63
CA SER A 171 -10.36 5.28 -5.53
C SER A 171 -10.66 4.83 -4.09
N THR A 172 -9.97 5.40 -3.10
CA THR A 172 -10.26 5.14 -1.67
C THR A 172 -11.05 6.28 -1.04
N ASN A 173 -11.99 5.97 -0.15
CA ASN A 173 -12.61 6.98 0.70
C ASN A 173 -11.74 7.28 1.95
N GLN A 174 -12.05 8.35 2.70
CA GLN A 174 -11.24 8.75 3.85
C GLN A 174 -11.20 7.70 4.98
N LYS A 175 -12.25 6.88 5.12
CA LYS A 175 -12.28 5.80 6.12
C LYS A 175 -11.31 4.68 5.72
N GLU A 176 -11.31 4.26 4.46
CA GLU A 176 -10.34 3.28 3.94
C GLU A 176 -8.92 3.82 4.02
N PHE A 177 -8.71 5.07 3.58
CA PHE A 177 -7.42 5.74 3.65
C PHE A 177 -6.90 5.92 5.08
N SER A 178 -7.78 5.97 6.09
CA SER A 178 -7.35 6.01 7.50
C SER A 178 -6.69 4.71 7.98
N ASN A 179 -6.73 3.65 7.20
CA ASN A 179 -6.04 2.40 7.48
C ASN A 179 -4.63 2.37 6.85
N ILE A 180 -3.63 1.93 7.62
CA ILE A 180 -2.23 1.89 7.19
C ILE A 180 -1.99 0.96 5.99
N TYR A 181 -2.84 -0.05 5.78
CA TYR A 181 -2.72 -0.95 4.62
C TYR A 181 -2.92 -0.24 3.27
N TYR A 182 -3.70 0.85 3.26
CA TYR A 182 -3.87 1.71 2.08
C TYR A 182 -2.85 2.84 2.04
N ARG A 183 -2.30 3.30 3.17
CA ARG A 183 -1.33 4.41 3.15
C ARG A 183 0.11 3.97 2.95
N ALA A 184 0.53 2.84 3.52
CA ALA A 184 1.92 2.39 3.45
C ALA A 184 2.47 2.26 2.02
N PRO A 185 1.72 1.67 1.05
CA PRO A 185 2.16 1.66 -0.35
C PRO A 185 2.29 3.07 -0.93
N ILE A 186 1.38 4.00 -0.57
CA ILE A 186 1.37 5.38 -1.06
C ILE A 186 2.54 6.19 -0.49
N ILE A 187 2.89 5.98 0.79
CA ILE A 187 4.07 6.57 1.42
C ILE A 187 5.32 6.16 0.66
N LEU A 188 5.47 4.86 0.36
CA LEU A 188 6.61 4.38 -0.41
C LEU A 188 6.62 4.93 -1.84
N LEU A 189 5.46 5.03 -2.51
CA LEU A 189 5.33 5.70 -3.80
C LEU A 189 5.79 7.16 -3.77
N ALA A 190 5.51 7.90 -2.69
CA ALA A 190 5.99 9.27 -2.55
C ALA A 190 7.52 9.32 -2.50
N ILE A 191 8.15 8.43 -1.72
CA ILE A 191 9.63 8.34 -1.65
C ILE A 191 10.23 7.96 -3.01
N LEU A 192 9.62 7.01 -3.74
CA LEU A 192 10.04 6.64 -5.10
C LEU A 192 9.93 7.84 -6.07
N ASN A 193 8.88 8.64 -5.98
CA ASN A 193 8.70 9.82 -6.83
C ASN A 193 9.73 10.91 -6.51
N MET A 194 10.05 11.11 -5.23
CA MET A 194 11.12 12.01 -4.82
C MET A 194 12.47 11.56 -5.39
N ASP A 195 12.79 10.27 -5.34
CA ASP A 195 14.02 9.72 -5.95
C ASP A 195 14.07 10.03 -7.44
N ILE A 196 13.02 9.72 -8.20
CA ILE A 196 12.98 9.94 -9.64
C ILE A 196 13.17 11.42 -10.00
N LYS A 197 12.64 12.34 -9.19
CA LYS A 197 12.76 13.77 -9.41
C LYS A 197 14.16 14.30 -9.06
N LEU A 198 14.76 13.81 -7.97
CA LEU A 198 16.11 14.18 -7.52
C LEU A 198 17.22 13.55 -8.38
N ASN A 199 16.97 12.31 -8.83
CA ASN A 199 17.88 11.47 -9.58
C ASN A 199 17.22 11.03 -10.90
N PRO A 200 17.09 11.90 -11.91
CA PRO A 200 16.38 11.57 -13.16
C PRO A 200 17.03 10.44 -13.96
N THR A 201 18.27 10.06 -13.67
CA THR A 201 18.98 8.93 -14.27
C THR A 201 18.89 7.65 -13.42
N SER A 202 18.17 7.68 -12.31
CA SER A 202 17.96 6.53 -11.40
C SER A 202 17.50 5.31 -12.18
N GLU A 203 18.05 4.14 -11.81
CA GLU A 203 17.69 2.85 -12.38
C GLU A 203 16.21 2.50 -12.17
N MET A 204 15.49 3.23 -11.31
CA MET A 204 14.04 3.11 -11.18
C MET A 204 13.28 3.35 -12.49
N LYS A 205 13.83 4.13 -13.43
CA LYS A 205 13.24 4.24 -14.79
C LYS A 205 13.31 2.92 -15.56
N LYS A 206 14.26 2.04 -15.24
CA LYS A 206 14.47 0.74 -15.90
C LYS A 206 13.54 -0.36 -15.38
N PHE A 207 12.76 -0.14 -14.31
CA PHE A 207 11.63 -1.02 -13.97
C PHE A 207 10.47 -0.95 -14.97
N ARG A 208 10.59 -0.13 -16.02
CA ARG A 208 9.81 -0.21 -17.26
C ARG A 208 10.11 -1.51 -18.02
N VAL A 209 9.64 -2.62 -17.45
CA VAL A 209 9.33 -3.92 -18.07
C VAL A 209 10.12 -4.25 -19.35
N ASP A 210 11.27 -4.91 -19.20
CA ASP A 210 11.67 -5.98 -20.13
C ASP A 210 11.02 -7.32 -19.77
N ASP A 211 10.41 -7.44 -18.58
CA ASP A 211 9.85 -8.70 -18.10
C ASP A 211 8.31 -8.70 -18.17
N LYS A 212 7.77 -8.82 -19.39
CA LYS A 212 6.33 -8.93 -19.71
C LYS A 212 5.69 -10.25 -19.21
N THR A 213 6.32 -10.97 -18.28
CA THR A 213 6.01 -12.37 -17.98
C THR A 213 5.07 -12.58 -16.79
N TYR A 214 4.79 -11.56 -15.99
CA TYR A 214 3.93 -11.74 -14.82
C TYR A 214 2.74 -10.79 -14.91
N LEU A 215 1.59 -11.37 -15.29
CA LEU A 215 0.20 -10.86 -15.29
C LEU A 215 -0.56 -11.12 -16.60
N LYS A 216 -0.33 -12.26 -17.25
CA LYS A 216 -1.51 -12.98 -17.74
C LYS A 216 -2.03 -13.80 -16.57
N PRO A 217 -3.27 -13.59 -16.09
CA PRO A 217 -3.95 -14.62 -15.33
C PRO A 217 -3.78 -15.91 -16.12
N LYS A 218 -3.33 -17.00 -15.50
CA LYS A 218 -3.60 -18.31 -16.08
C LYS A 218 -5.11 -18.42 -16.09
N GLU A 219 -5.72 -18.18 -17.26
CA GLU A 219 -7.06 -18.69 -17.53
C GLU A 219 -6.95 -20.19 -17.31
N GLN A 220 -7.54 -20.65 -16.20
CA GLN A 220 -7.67 -22.08 -15.95
C GLN A 220 -8.70 -22.60 -16.95
N GLU A 221 -8.23 -23.39 -17.91
CA GLU A 221 -9.04 -24.38 -18.63
C GLU A 221 -9.63 -25.42 -17.65
#